data_AF-A0A3B8QE04-F1
#
_entry.id   AF-A0A3B8QE04-F1
#
_cell.length_a   1.000
_cell.length_b   1.000
_cell.length_c   1.000
_cell.angle_alpha   90.00
_cell.angle_beta   90.00
_cell.angle_gamma   90.00
#
_symmetry.space_group_name_H-M   'P 1'
#
loop_
_entity.id
_entity.type
_entity.pdbx_description
1 polymer ?
#
loop_
_entity_poly.entity_id
_entity_poly.type
_entity_poly.pdbx_seq_one_letter_code
_entity_poly.pdbx_strand_id
1 'polypeptide(L)' 'MSTTNDGSTGELRHDARVLLGPGPSNLHPRVFRAMASPILGYLDPEFLAVMDNTMALLRHLFQTENELSITL' A
#
# COMPACT_ATOMS: atom_id res chain seq x y z
N MET A 1 13.22 -22.37 -25.21
CA MET A 1 14.18 -23.26 -24.52
C MET A 1 15.29 -22.40 -23.92
N SER A 2 15.21 -22.07 -22.65
CA SER A 2 16.35 -22.08 -21.71
C SER A 2 15.81 -21.74 -20.33
N THR A 3 15.36 -22.77 -19.63
CA THR A 3 15.17 -22.74 -18.18
C THR A 3 16.55 -22.86 -17.56
N THR A 4 17.18 -21.73 -17.20
CA THR A 4 18.36 -21.74 -16.33
C THR A 4 17.92 -21.30 -14.95
N ASN A 5 17.53 -22.29 -14.15
CA ASN A 5 17.42 -22.16 -12.71
C ASN A 5 18.86 -22.15 -12.16
N ASP A 6 19.47 -20.97 -12.09
CA ASP A 6 20.70 -20.77 -11.33
C ASP A 6 20.31 -20.44 -9.89
N GLY A 7 20.67 -21.32 -8.96
CA GLY A 7 20.35 -21.25 -7.54
C GLY A 7 21.12 -20.17 -6.78
N SER A 8 21.29 -18.99 -7.37
CA SER A 8 21.69 -17.78 -6.66
C SER A 8 20.42 -17.03 -6.29
N THR A 9 20.10 -16.94 -5.00
CA THR A 9 18.96 -16.13 -4.53
C THR A 9 19.33 -14.65 -4.63
N GLY A 10 19.49 -14.15 -5.86
CA GLY A 10 19.70 -12.75 -6.18
C GLY A 10 18.43 -11.92 -5.95
N GLU A 11 18.60 -10.61 -5.81
CA GLU A 11 17.49 -9.69 -5.62
C GLU A 11 16.51 -9.74 -6.81
N LEU A 12 15.20 -9.70 -6.54
CA LEU A 12 14.17 -9.68 -7.57
C LEU A 12 14.24 -8.37 -8.36
N ARG A 13 14.65 -8.43 -9.64
CA ARG A 13 14.77 -7.26 -10.52
C ARG A 13 13.94 -7.46 -11.79
N HIS A 14 13.05 -6.52 -12.08
CA HIS A 14 12.26 -6.45 -13.31
C HIS A 14 12.14 -4.99 -13.73
N ASP A 15 12.03 -4.71 -15.04
CA ASP A 15 11.87 -3.32 -15.49
C ASP A 15 10.45 -2.82 -15.27
N ALA A 16 10.33 -1.50 -15.12
CA ALA A 16 9.03 -0.84 -14.97
C ALA A 16 8.09 -1.18 -16.14
N ARG A 17 6.82 -1.45 -15.81
CA ARG A 17 5.74 -1.67 -16.78
C ARG A 17 4.66 -0.63 -16.56
N VAL A 18 4.04 -0.15 -17.63
CA VAL A 18 2.83 0.68 -17.57
C VAL A 18 1.63 -0.27 -17.62
N LEU A 19 0.84 -0.29 -16.55
CA LEU A 19 -0.31 -1.18 -16.37
C LEU A 19 -1.57 -0.43 -16.79
N LEU A 20 -2.10 -0.77 -17.97
CA LEU A 20 -3.31 -0.19 -18.55
C LEU A 20 -4.50 -1.18 -18.58
N GLY A 21 -4.36 -2.32 -17.90
CA GLY A 21 -5.44 -3.30 -17.75
C GLY A 21 -6.47 -2.88 -16.69
N PRO A 22 -7.54 -3.68 -16.49
CA PRO A 22 -8.60 -3.39 -15.51
C PRO A 22 -8.12 -3.40 -14.04
N GLY A 23 -6.88 -3.82 -13.80
CA GLY A 23 -6.25 -3.90 -12.49
C GLY A 23 -5.31 -5.10 -12.43
N PRO A 24 -4.25 -5.06 -11.60
CA PRO A 24 -3.81 -3.96 -10.74
C PRO A 24 -3.24 -2.75 -11.53
N SER A 25 -3.26 -1.57 -10.91
CA SER A 25 -2.74 -0.33 -11.48
C SER A 25 -1.36 0.01 -10.92
N ASN A 26 -0.58 0.85 -11.63
CA ASN A 26 0.68 1.38 -11.10
C ASN A 26 0.45 2.18 -9.81
N LEU A 27 1.31 1.97 -8.81
CA LEU A 27 1.29 2.74 -7.56
C LEU A 27 1.82 4.15 -7.78
N HIS A 28 1.14 5.15 -7.21
CA HIS A 28 1.67 6.51 -7.16
C HIS A 28 2.95 6.56 -6.29
N PRO A 29 4.01 7.29 -6.68
CA PRO A 29 5.28 7.31 -5.95
C PRO A 29 5.17 7.69 -4.46
N ARG A 30 4.17 8.51 -4.11
CA ARG A 30 3.85 8.87 -2.71
C ARG A 30 3.44 7.65 -1.87
N VAL A 31 2.62 6.75 -2.43
CA VAL A 31 2.15 5.54 -1.74
C VAL A 31 3.30 4.55 -1.60
N PHE A 32 4.11 4.38 -2.66
CA PHE A 32 5.28 3.52 -2.62
C PHE A 32 6.27 3.92 -1.51
N ARG A 33 6.54 5.22 -1.35
CA ARG A 33 7.37 5.72 -0.24
C ARG A 33 6.74 5.49 1.13
N ALA A 34 5.43 5.67 1.26
CA ALA A 34 4.74 5.45 2.54
C ALA A 34 4.78 3.98 3.00
N MET A 35 4.74 3.03 2.06
CA MET A 35 4.85 1.60 2.39
C MET A 35 6.24 1.19 2.88
N ALA A 36 7.28 1.96 2.54
CA ALA A 36 8.64 1.71 2.99
C ALA A 36 8.95 2.33 4.37
N SER A 37 7.96 2.98 5.01
CA SER A 37 8.12 3.56 6.34
C SER A 37 8.36 2.48 7.41
N PRO A 38 9.08 2.81 8.51
CA PRO A 38 9.26 1.91 9.64
C PRO A 38 7.93 1.44 10.25
N ILE A 39 7.95 0.26 10.85
CA ILE A 39 6.79 -0.34 11.51
C ILE A 39 6.51 0.40 12.83
N LEU A 40 5.24 0.69 13.08
CA LEU A 40 4.74 1.27 14.34
C LEU A 40 4.12 0.19 15.23
N GLY A 41 4.09 0.44 16.53
CA GLY A 41 3.35 -0.40 17.48
C GLY A 41 1.84 -0.29 17.30
N TYR A 42 1.10 -1.33 17.68
CA TYR A 42 -0.36 -1.39 17.48
C TYR A 42 -1.17 -0.36 18.29
N LEU A 43 -0.59 0.24 19.34
CA LEU A 43 -1.17 1.35 20.12
C LEU A 43 -0.27 2.58 20.08
N ASP A 44 0.60 2.71 19.08
CA ASP A 44 1.42 3.89 18.92
C ASP A 44 0.53 5.12 18.63
N PRO A 45 0.70 6.26 19.33
CA PRO A 45 -0.10 7.47 19.08
C PRO A 45 -0.06 7.94 17.62
N GLU A 46 1.06 7.75 16.91
CA GLU A 46 1.18 8.10 15.50
C GLU A 46 0.34 7.17 14.62
N PHE A 47 0.31 5.88 14.95
CA PHE A 47 -0.55 4.91 14.26
C PHE A 47 -2.03 5.25 14.45
N LEU A 48 -2.45 5.57 15.69
CA LEU A 48 -3.83 5.97 15.99
C LEU A 48 -4.24 7.23 15.21
N ALA A 49 -3.35 8.23 15.12
CA ALA A 49 -3.60 9.43 14.32
C ALA A 49 -3.76 9.12 12.82
N VAL A 50 -2.98 8.18 12.27
CA VAL A 50 -3.13 7.73 10.88
C VAL A 50 -4.46 7.00 10.68
N MET A 51 -4.89 6.18 11.64
CA MET A 51 -6.20 5.53 11.61
C MET A 51 -7.32 6.57 11.57
N ASP A 52 -7.31 7.56 12.48
CA ASP A 52 -8.33 8.61 12.53
C ASP A 52 -8.44 9.39 11.21
N ASN A 53 -7.29 9.75 10.63
CA ASN A 53 -7.24 10.41 9.33
C ASN A 53 -7.79 9.52 8.22
N THR A 54 -7.49 8.22 8.24
CA THR A 54 -7.99 7.26 7.25
C THR A 54 -9.51 7.11 7.35
N MET A 55 -10.06 7.03 8.55
CA MET A 55 -11.51 7.00 8.76
C MET A 55 -12.18 8.27 8.22
N ALA A 56 -11.58 9.45 8.41
CA ALA A 56 -12.09 10.70 7.84
C ALA A 56 -12.08 10.72 6.31
N LEU A 57 -11.01 10.21 5.69
CA LEU A 57 -10.91 10.10 4.23
C LEU A 57 -11.92 9.08 3.67
N LEU A 58 -12.18 7.98 4.37
CA LEU A 58 -13.18 7.00 3.97
C LEU A 58 -14.60 7.56 4.08
N ARG A 59 -14.92 8.30 5.15
CA ARG A 59 -16.21 9.01 5.26
C ARG A 59 -16.41 9.96 4.09
N HIS A 60 -15.36 10.69 3.72
CA HIS A 60 -15.40 11.57 2.55
C HIS A 60 -15.57 10.78 1.25
N LEU A 61 -14.85 9.68 1.06
CA LEU A 61 -14.95 8.87 -0.15
C LEU A 61 -16.33 8.24 -0.34
N PHE A 62 -16.87 7.64 0.72
CA PHE A 62 -18.15 6.94 0.71
C PHE A 62 -19.37 7.84 0.95
N GLN A 63 -19.16 9.13 1.23
CA GLN A 63 -20.22 10.09 1.54
C GLN A 63 -21.12 9.60 2.69
N THR A 64 -20.49 9.19 3.79
CA THR A 64 -21.17 8.65 4.98
C THR A 64 -20.78 9.42 6.24
N GLU A 65 -21.71 9.48 7.19
CA GLU A 65 -21.52 10.11 8.50
C GLU A 65 -21.10 9.10 9.59
N ASN A 66 -20.95 7.81 9.25
CA ASN A 66 -20.58 6.80 10.24
C ASN A 66 -19.16 7.04 10.78
N GLU A 67 -19.06 7.35 12.07
CA GLU A 67 -17.80 7.61 12.77
C GLU A 67 -16.86 6.39 12.74
N LEU A 68 -17.42 5.18 12.83
CA LEU A 68 -16.70 3.90 12.75
C LEU A 68 -16.50 3.44 11.29
N SER A 69 -15.85 4.28 10.49
CA SER A 69 -15.42 3.94 9.12
C SER A 69 -14.07 3.21 9.15
N ILE A 70 -14.02 2.04 9.78
CA ILE A 70 -12.79 1.28 10.03
C ILE A 70 -12.24 0.66 8.72
N THR A 71 -10.94 0.75 8.53
CA THR A 71 -10.18 -0.13 7.63
C THR A 71 -9.85 -1.44 8.34
N LEU A 72 -10.37 -2.57 7.83
CA LEU A 72 -9.97 -3.91 8.25
C LEU A 72 -8.70 -4.37 7.52
#